data_AF-A0A161PS66-F1
#
_entry.id   AF-A0A161PS66-F1
#
_cell.length_a   1.000
_cell.length_b   1.000
_cell.length_c   1.000
_cell.angle_alpha   90.00
_cell.angle_beta   90.00
_cell.angle_gamma   90.00
#
_symmetry.space_group_name_H-M   'P 1'
#
loop_
_entity.id
_entity.type
_entity.pdbx_description
1 polymer ?
#
loop_
_entity_poly.entity_id
_entity_poly.type
_entity_poly.pdbx_seq_one_letter_code
_entity_poly.pdbx_strand_id
1 'polypeptide(L)'
;MDYFFSAAPPEHQKREKAKARELRQSQWWKQELGKGLCYHCGERFKPADLTMDHLIPIARGGKSNKNNCVPSCKDCNTKKGYKTRAEMALDELSQTSKPETSDEE
;
A
#
# COMPACT_ATOMS: atom_id res chain seq x y z
N MET A 1 12.38 7.58 -16.32
CA MET A 1 12.78 6.16 -16.46
C MET A 1 11.78 5.31 -15.68
N ASP A 2 10.72 4.79 -16.33
CA ASP A 2 9.78 3.82 -15.73
C ASP A 2 10.40 2.41 -15.72
N TYR A 3 11.52 2.25 -15.02
CA TYR A 3 12.43 1.15 -15.30
C TYR A 3 11.95 -0.25 -14.89
N PHE A 4 10.82 -0.41 -14.17
CA PHE A 4 10.43 -1.70 -13.59
C PHE A 4 8.92 -1.95 -13.44
N PHE A 5 8.04 -1.30 -14.23
CA PHE A 5 6.62 -1.68 -14.23
C PHE A 5 6.33 -2.78 -15.27
N SER A 6 6.42 -4.04 -14.84
CA SER A 6 5.83 -5.16 -15.59
C SER A 6 4.49 -5.53 -14.98
N ALA A 7 3.42 -5.34 -15.74
CA ALA A 7 2.08 -5.67 -15.29
C ALA A 7 1.92 -7.19 -15.18
N ALA A 8 1.37 -7.65 -14.05
CA ALA A 8 1.05 -9.06 -13.86
C ALA A 8 -0.05 -9.51 -14.84
N PRO A 9 -0.01 -10.76 -15.32
CA PRO A 9 -1.04 -11.30 -16.21
C PRO A 9 -2.45 -11.12 -15.64
N PRO A 10 -3.47 -10.85 -16.47
CA PRO A 10 -4.86 -10.64 -16.01
C PRO A 10 -5.39 -11.79 -15.14
N GLU A 11 -4.99 -13.03 -15.44
CA GLU A 11 -5.36 -14.22 -14.66
C GLU A 11 -4.81 -14.17 -13.23
N HIS A 12 -3.57 -13.73 -13.05
CA HIS A 12 -2.98 -13.50 -11.74
C HIS A 12 -3.80 -12.45 -10.98
N GLN A 13 -4.11 -11.32 -11.64
CA GLN A 13 -4.86 -10.25 -11.01
C GLN A 13 -6.26 -10.72 -10.57
N LYS A 14 -6.96 -11.48 -11.43
CA LYS A 14 -8.28 -12.05 -11.13
C LYS A 14 -8.21 -13.00 -9.92
N ARG A 15 -7.25 -13.93 -9.93
CA ARG A 15 -7.05 -14.91 -8.86
C ARG A 15 -6.75 -14.23 -7.52
N GLU A 16 -5.82 -13.29 -7.50
CA GLU A 16 -5.41 -12.64 -6.25
C GLU A 16 -6.47 -11.64 -5.75
N LYS A 17 -7.27 -11.01 -6.63
CA LYS A 17 -8.46 -10.24 -6.22
C LYS A 17 -9.52 -11.12 -5.55
N ALA A 18 -9.75 -12.34 -6.04
CA ALA A 18 -10.68 -13.29 -5.40
C ALA A 18 -10.19 -13.68 -4.01
N LYS A 19 -8.91 -14.09 -3.89
CA LYS A 19 -8.29 -14.39 -2.59
C LYS A 19 -8.30 -13.21 -1.62
N ALA A 20 -8.15 -11.97 -2.11
CA ALA A 20 -8.25 -10.78 -1.26
C ALA A 20 -9.67 -10.60 -0.68
N ARG A 21 -10.71 -10.97 -1.44
CA ARG A 21 -12.10 -10.92 -0.96
C ARG A 21 -12.33 -11.96 0.13
N GLU A 22 -11.84 -13.18 -0.07
CA GLU A 22 -11.88 -14.25 0.94
C GLU A 22 -11.11 -13.86 2.20
N LEU A 23 -9.87 -13.36 2.04
CA LEU A 23 -9.02 -12.94 3.15
C LEU A 23 -9.65 -11.81 3.97
N ARG A 24 -10.34 -10.86 3.34
CA ARG A 24 -11.08 -9.79 4.04
C ARG A 24 -12.15 -10.33 4.99
N GLN A 25 -12.72 -11.50 4.71
CA GLN A 25 -13.74 -12.12 5.56
C GLN A 25 -13.15 -12.98 6.69
N SER A 26 -11.84 -13.26 6.64
CA SER A 26 -11.16 -14.08 7.63
C SER A 26 -11.12 -13.43 9.01
N GLN A 27 -11.10 -14.25 10.07
CA GLN A 27 -10.90 -13.77 11.44
C GLN A 27 -9.56 -13.06 11.63
N TRP A 28 -8.52 -13.53 10.94
CA TRP A 28 -7.22 -12.87 10.95
C TRP A 28 -7.31 -11.41 10.47
N TRP A 29 -8.04 -11.15 9.38
CA TRP A 29 -8.20 -9.79 8.89
C TRP A 29 -9.00 -8.90 9.85
N LYS A 30 -10.05 -9.46 10.48
CA LYS A 30 -10.78 -8.76 11.54
C LYS A 30 -9.88 -8.40 12.72
N GLN A 31 -8.99 -9.30 13.12
CA GLN A 31 -8.00 -9.05 14.18
C GLN A 31 -7.00 -7.96 13.78
N GLU A 32 -6.50 -7.97 12.54
CA GLU A 32 -5.60 -6.92 12.05
C GLU A 32 -6.29 -5.54 12.02
N LEU A 33 -7.52 -5.46 11.52
CA LEU A 33 -8.31 -4.23 11.58
C LEU A 33 -8.58 -3.78 13.03
N GLY A 34 -8.79 -4.73 13.94
CA GLY A 34 -9.04 -4.48 15.36
C GLY A 34 -7.88 -3.81 16.10
N LYS A 35 -6.63 -3.96 15.60
CA LYS A 35 -5.48 -3.20 16.13
C LYS A 35 -5.63 -1.70 15.89
N GLY A 36 -6.40 -1.32 14.86
CA GLY A 36 -6.73 0.06 14.54
C GLY A 36 -5.51 0.88 14.14
N LEU A 37 -4.47 0.28 13.55
CA LEU A 37 -3.23 0.96 13.17
C LEU A 37 -3.05 0.94 11.65
N CYS A 38 -2.76 2.10 11.07
CA CYS A 38 -2.33 2.16 9.68
C CYS A 38 -0.87 1.71 9.56
N TYR A 39 -0.59 0.77 8.66
CA TYR A 39 0.77 0.26 8.44
C TYR A 39 1.74 1.31 7.86
N HIS A 40 1.22 2.37 7.24
CA HIS A 40 2.04 3.38 6.57
C HIS A 40 2.42 4.54 7.48
N CYS A 41 1.43 5.23 8.06
CA CYS A 41 1.67 6.36 8.95
C CYS A 41 1.80 5.97 10.43
N GLY A 42 1.39 4.76 10.83
CA GLY A 42 1.41 4.32 12.23
C GLY A 42 0.31 4.92 13.11
N GLU A 43 -0.51 5.84 12.59
CA GLU A 43 -1.60 6.45 13.35
C GLU A 43 -2.77 5.49 13.60
N ARG A 44 -3.60 5.86 14.59
CA ARG A 44 -4.77 5.07 15.00
C ARG A 44 -6.05 5.48 14.25
N PHE A 45 -6.78 4.49 13.77
CA PHE A 45 -8.03 4.65 13.03
C PHE A 45 -9.10 3.69 13.54
N LYS A 46 -10.37 4.02 13.32
CA LYS A 46 -11.46 3.05 13.51
C LYS A 46 -11.34 1.95 12.46
N PRO A 47 -11.72 0.70 12.78
CA PRO A 47 -11.69 -0.40 11.81
C PRO A 47 -12.39 -0.11 10.48
N ALA A 48 -13.45 0.70 10.49
CA ALA A 48 -14.21 1.08 9.30
C ALA A 48 -13.47 2.07 8.38
N ASP A 49 -12.48 2.78 8.89
CA ASP A 49 -11.67 3.76 8.14
C ASP A 49 -10.38 3.15 7.56
N LEU A 50 -10.11 1.90 7.92
CA LEU A 50 -8.97 1.13 7.41
C LEU A 50 -9.38 0.28 6.20
N THR A 51 -8.47 0.20 5.25
CA THR A 51 -8.61 -0.56 4.01
C THR A 51 -7.53 -1.64 3.94
N MET A 52 -7.77 -2.66 3.13
CA MET A 52 -6.74 -3.66 2.81
C MET A 52 -5.83 -3.12 1.71
N ASP A 53 -4.55 -2.94 2.04
CA ASP A 53 -3.50 -2.64 1.07
C ASP A 53 -2.59 -3.86 0.86
N HIS A 54 -2.03 -3.96 -0.34
CA HIS A 54 -1.03 -4.95 -0.71
C HIS A 54 0.34 -4.28 -0.82
N LEU A 55 1.30 -4.67 0.03
CA LEU A 55 2.66 -4.10 0.05
C LEU A 55 3.32 -4.18 -1.33
N ILE A 56 3.20 -5.34 -1.97
CA ILE A 56 3.44 -5.54 -3.39
C ILE A 56 2.07 -5.51 -4.08
N PRO A 57 1.77 -4.52 -4.93
CA PRO A 57 0.48 -4.44 -5.62
C PRO A 57 0.17 -5.70 -6.45
N ILE A 58 -1.10 -6.10 -6.49
CA ILE A 58 -1.56 -7.23 -7.34
C ILE A 58 -1.19 -6.99 -8.82
N ALA A 59 -1.28 -5.74 -9.28
CA ALA A 59 -0.90 -5.36 -10.64
C ALA A 59 0.59 -5.60 -10.95
N ARG A 60 1.43 -5.76 -9.92
CA ARG A 60 2.87 -6.04 -10.01
C ARG A 60 3.24 -7.46 -9.54
N GLY A 61 2.26 -8.37 -9.46
CA GLY A 61 2.48 -9.78 -9.13
C GLY A 61 2.38 -10.12 -7.64
N GLY A 62 1.94 -9.16 -6.82
CA GLY A 62 1.73 -9.36 -5.39
C GLY A 62 0.61 -10.34 -5.08
N LYS A 63 0.83 -11.19 -4.07
CA LYS A 63 -0.14 -12.22 -3.64
C LYS A 63 -1.05 -11.70 -2.53
N SER A 64 -2.26 -12.23 -2.44
CA SER A 64 -3.19 -11.92 -1.36
C SER A 64 -3.03 -12.91 -0.21
N ASN A 65 -2.01 -12.67 0.63
CA ASN A 65 -1.72 -13.48 1.81
C ASN A 65 -1.38 -12.60 3.02
N LYS A 66 -1.27 -13.21 4.19
CA LYS A 66 -1.04 -12.49 5.47
C LYS A 66 0.27 -11.70 5.54
N ASN A 67 1.25 -12.05 4.70
CA ASN A 67 2.57 -11.39 4.68
C ASN A 67 2.59 -10.17 3.75
N ASN A 68 1.64 -10.08 2.82
CA ASN A 68 1.57 -8.99 1.84
C ASN A 68 0.38 -8.05 2.05
N CYS A 69 -0.66 -8.49 2.79
CA CYS A 69 -1.83 -7.67 3.09
C CYS A 69 -1.68 -6.97 4.44
N VAL A 70 -1.87 -5.66 4.47
CA VAL A 70 -1.78 -4.83 5.69
C VAL A 70 -2.94 -3.84 5.79
N PRO A 71 -3.37 -3.44 7.00
CA PRO A 71 -4.32 -2.34 7.18
C PRO A 71 -3.69 -0.99 6.80
N SER A 72 -4.40 -0.18 6.01
CA SER A 72 -3.96 1.15 5.60
C SER A 72 -5.12 2.14 5.61
N CYS A 73 -4.91 3.35 6.12
CA CYS A 73 -5.90 4.42 6.01
C CYS A 73 -6.09 4.84 4.54
N LYS A 74 -7.22 5.47 4.24
CA LYS A 74 -7.57 5.86 2.86
C LYS A 74 -6.53 6.79 2.24
N ASP A 75 -5.98 7.73 3.01
CA ASP A 75 -5.03 8.72 2.49
C ASP A 75 -3.69 8.07 2.13
N CYS A 76 -3.15 7.24 3.02
CA CYS A 76 -1.92 6.48 2.75
C CYS A 76 -2.10 5.54 1.56
N ASN A 77 -3.22 4.82 1.50
CA ASN A 77 -3.48 3.88 0.42
C ASN A 77 -3.61 4.59 -0.94
N THR A 78 -4.29 5.74 -0.97
CA THR A 78 -4.40 6.59 -2.17
C THR A 78 -3.03 7.13 -2.60
N LYS A 79 -2.24 7.66 -1.66
CA LYS A 79 -0.89 8.20 -1.93
C LYS A 79 0.06 7.13 -2.50
N LYS A 80 -0.03 5.89 -2.00
CA LYS A 80 0.76 4.76 -2.50
C LYS A 80 0.39 4.39 -3.94
N GLY A 81 -0.90 4.25 -4.24
CA GLY A 81 -1.36 3.80 -5.55
C GLY A 81 -0.73 2.46 -5.96
N TYR A 82 -0.03 2.44 -7.09
CA TYR A 82 0.67 1.26 -7.60
C TYR A 82 2.14 1.18 -7.21
N LYS A 83 2.62 2.07 -6.32
CA LYS A 83 4.00 2.06 -5.84
C LYS A 83 4.21 0.98 -4.79
N THR A 84 5.42 0.47 -4.74
CA THR A 84 5.96 -0.34 -3.65
C THR A 84 6.47 0.59 -2.53
N ARG A 85 6.71 0.06 -1.34
CA ARG A 85 7.29 0.87 -0.25
C ARG A 85 8.67 1.43 -0.59
N ALA A 86 9.47 0.70 -1.36
CA ALA A 86 10.78 1.17 -1.81
C ALA A 86 10.66 2.41 -2.70
N GLU A 87 9.70 2.43 -3.63
CA GLU A 87 9.43 3.61 -4.46
C GLU A 87 8.88 4.79 -3.65
N MET A 88 8.00 4.53 -2.68
CA MET A 88 7.52 5.60 -1.78
C MET A 88 8.67 6.22 -0.98
N ALA A 89 9.58 5.41 -0.43
CA ALA A 89 10.73 5.90 0.31
C ALA A 89 11.70 6.69 -0.59
N LEU A 90 11.89 6.26 -1.84
CA LEU A 90 12.71 6.99 -2.80
C LEU A 90 12.11 8.36 -3.14
N ASP A 91 10.79 8.44 -3.30
CA ASP A 91 10.10 9.72 -3.52
C ASP A 91 10.31 10.67 -2.33
N GLU A 92 10.18 10.17 -1.09
CA GLU A 92 10.39 10.95 0.13
C GLU A 92 11.83 11.50 0.20
N LEU A 93 12.85 10.66 -0.08
CA LEU A 93 14.25 11.10 -0.14
C LEU A 93 14.51 12.13 -1.25
N SER A 94 13.88 11.96 -2.42
CA SER A 94 13.99 12.91 -3.53
C SER A 94 13.40 14.29 -3.20
N GLN A 95 12.39 14.34 -2.34
CA GLN A 95 11.78 15.60 -1.89
C GLN A 95 12.67 16.32 -0.87
N THR A 96 13.33 15.59 0.02
CA THR A 96 14.25 16.18 1.01
C THR A 96 15.56 16.71 0.43
N SER A 97 15.87 16.40 -0.84
CA SER A 97 17.11 16.79 -1.51
C SER A 97 16.96 17.98 -2.45
N LYS A 98 15.76 18.56 -2.61
CA LYS A 98 15.60 19.86 -3.27
C LYS A 98 15.93 20.96 -2.26
N PRO A 99 17.01 21.74 -2.43
CA PRO A 99 17.26 22.88 -1.57
C PRO A 99 16.12 23.90 -1.74
N GLU A 100 15.69 24.48 -0.63
CA GLU A 100 14.87 25.69 -0.61
C GLU A 100 15.67 26.78 -1.36
N THR A 101 15.20 27.20 -2.52
CA THR A 101 15.66 28.44 -3.13
C THR A 101 15.15 29.56 -2.23
N SER A 102 16.02 30.06 -1.37
CA SER A 102 15.83 31.33 -0.68
C SER A 102 15.63 32.41 -1.74
N ASP A 103 14.47 33.06 -1.69
CA ASP A 103 14.28 34.39 -2.27
C ASP A 103 15.39 35.30 -1.72
N GLU A 104 16.30 35.76 -2.57
CA GLU A 104 17.17 36.91 -2.30
C GLU A 104 16.97 37.96 -3.42
N GLU A 105 16.93 39.20 -2.96
CA GLU A 105 16.47 40.48 -3.55
C GLU A 105 16.95 40.83 -4.97
#